data_AF-A0A6N4TGX3-F1
#
_entry.id   AF-A0A6N4TGX3-F1
#
_cell.length_a   1.000
_cell.length_b   1.000
_cell.length_c   1.000
_cell.angle_alpha   90.00
_cell.angle_beta   90.00
_cell.angle_gamma   90.00
#
_symmetry.space_group_name_H-M   'P 1'
#
loop_
_entity.id
_entity.type
_entity.pdbx_description
1 polymer ?
#
loop_
_entity_poly.entity_id
_entity_poly.type
_entity_poly.pdbx_seq_one_letter_code
_entity_poly.pdbx_strand_id
1 'polypeptide(L)'
;MFELRVLQYFLTVAREQNITKAAEALHITQPTLSRQLMQMEKELGKQLLVRGTHRIELTSEGMLLRRRAEELLDLANKTEKEIREDTENISGEIFIGSGEMEAFRLLASVMKDFSQKYPGVKFNVFSGTADDIKERINNGLIDIALLSVPVEISNFEFIRMKEKDRWGIVMPIHDPLASKEVITQEDLIGKKLLVLVENL
;
A
#
# COMPACT_ATOMS: atom_id res chain seq x y z
N MET A 1 -21.20 -14.17 -9.44
CA MET A 1 -19.82 -13.98 -8.96
C MET A 1 -19.20 -13.02 -9.93
N PHE A 2 -18.72 -11.88 -9.46
CA PHE A 2 -18.17 -10.84 -10.33
C PHE A 2 -16.79 -11.23 -10.87
N GLU A 3 -16.45 -10.72 -12.05
CA GLU A 3 -15.17 -10.98 -12.73
C GLU A 3 -14.11 -9.92 -12.37
N LEU A 4 -12.81 -10.28 -12.44
CA LEU A 4 -11.69 -9.33 -12.25
C LEU A 4 -11.81 -8.10 -13.18
N ARG A 5 -12.29 -8.30 -14.41
CA ARG A 5 -12.54 -7.21 -15.35
C ARG A 5 -13.54 -6.18 -14.81
N VAL A 6 -14.59 -6.63 -14.11
CA VAL A 6 -15.59 -5.73 -13.54
C VAL A 6 -15.03 -5.00 -12.32
N LEU A 7 -14.10 -5.60 -11.57
CA LEU A 7 -13.36 -4.90 -10.52
C LEU A 7 -12.51 -3.75 -11.10
N GLN A 8 -11.83 -3.99 -12.23
CA GLN A 8 -11.07 -2.95 -12.92
C GLN A 8 -11.97 -1.79 -13.40
N TYR A 9 -13.18 -2.12 -13.87
CA TYR A 9 -14.19 -1.12 -14.23
C TYR A 9 -14.62 -0.27 -13.04
N PHE A 10 -14.90 -0.92 -11.91
CA PHE A 10 -15.28 -0.26 -10.67
C PHE A 10 -14.17 0.67 -10.17
N LEU A 11 -12.92 0.20 -10.11
CA LEU A 11 -11.77 1.01 -9.70
C LEU A 11 -11.53 2.20 -10.62
N THR A 12 -11.72 2.02 -11.93
CA THR A 12 -11.57 3.12 -12.88
C THR A 12 -12.64 4.19 -12.66
N VAL A 13 -13.90 3.80 -12.43
CA VAL A 13 -14.96 4.77 -12.07
C VAL A 13 -14.68 5.47 -10.74
N ALA A 14 -14.19 4.74 -9.74
CA ALA A 14 -13.81 5.30 -8.46
C ALA A 14 -12.68 6.35 -8.59
N ARG A 15 -11.70 6.10 -9.47
CA ARG A 15 -10.59 7.00 -9.75
C ARG A 15 -11.03 8.25 -10.52
N GLU A 16 -11.76 8.05 -11.62
CA GLU A 16 -12.19 9.17 -12.48
C GLU A 16 -13.32 10.00 -11.89
N GLN A 17 -14.05 9.46 -10.90
CA GLN A 17 -15.26 10.04 -10.30
C GLN A 17 -16.33 10.42 -11.32
N ASN A 18 -16.25 9.86 -12.53
CA ASN A 18 -17.09 10.15 -13.68
C ASN A 18 -17.14 8.93 -14.60
N ILE A 19 -18.35 8.37 -14.77
CA ILE A 19 -18.55 7.16 -15.58
C ILE A 19 -18.20 7.38 -17.06
N THR A 20 -18.45 8.56 -17.63
CA THR A 20 -18.12 8.85 -19.03
C THR A 20 -16.61 8.85 -19.24
N LYS A 21 -15.87 9.57 -18.39
CA LYS A 21 -14.40 9.58 -18.43
C LYS A 21 -13.80 8.19 -18.21
N ALA A 22 -14.37 7.42 -17.28
CA ALA A 22 -13.94 6.05 -17.04
C ALA A 22 -14.19 5.14 -18.25
N ALA A 23 -15.32 5.29 -18.95
CA ALA A 23 -15.62 4.53 -20.15
C ALA A 23 -14.65 4.86 -21.29
N GLU A 24 -14.32 6.14 -21.46
CA GLU A 24 -13.29 6.59 -22.40
C GLU A 24 -11.92 5.99 -22.08
N ALA A 25 -11.50 6.03 -20.81
CA ALA A 25 -10.23 5.47 -20.35
C ALA A 25 -10.15 3.93 -20.52
N LEU A 26 -11.28 3.25 -20.45
CA LEU A 26 -11.39 1.80 -20.65
C LEU A 26 -11.65 1.40 -22.11
N HIS A 27 -11.78 2.37 -23.02
CA HIS A 27 -12.14 2.15 -24.43
C HIS A 27 -13.43 1.33 -24.61
N ILE A 28 -14.44 1.58 -23.78
CA ILE A 28 -15.77 0.97 -23.88
C ILE A 28 -16.87 2.02 -23.89
N THR A 29 -18.10 1.61 -24.24
CA THR A 29 -19.24 2.53 -24.21
C THR A 29 -19.73 2.74 -22.78
N GLN A 30 -20.16 3.97 -22.48
CA GLN A 30 -20.73 4.32 -21.17
C GLN A 30 -21.92 3.43 -20.74
N PRO A 31 -22.88 3.06 -21.62
CA PRO A 31 -23.94 2.12 -21.27
C PRO A 31 -23.43 0.74 -20.86
N THR A 32 -22.36 0.25 -21.49
CA THR A 32 -21.73 -1.04 -21.14
C THR A 32 -21.15 -0.98 -19.74
N LEU A 33 -20.36 0.06 -19.44
CA LEU A 33 -19.78 0.27 -18.11
C LEU A 33 -20.86 0.37 -17.04
N SER A 34 -21.88 1.20 -17.26
CA SER A 34 -22.98 1.35 -16.30
C SER A 34 -23.72 0.03 -16.05
N ARG A 35 -23.96 -0.78 -17.10
CA ARG A 35 -24.64 -2.07 -16.96
C ARG A 35 -23.83 -3.06 -16.13
N GLN A 36 -22.52 -3.13 -16.35
CA GLN A 36 -21.63 -4.02 -15.60
C GLN A 36 -21.57 -3.66 -14.12
N LEU A 37 -21.48 -2.37 -13.79
CA LEU A 37 -21.46 -1.91 -12.40
C LEU A 37 -22.80 -2.14 -11.70
N MET A 38 -23.92 -1.87 -12.38
CA MET A 38 -25.25 -2.17 -11.82
C MET A 38 -25.45 -3.66 -11.58
N GLN A 39 -24.93 -4.51 -12.47
CA GLN A 39 -25.00 -5.96 -12.29
C GLN A 39 -24.17 -6.41 -11.08
N MET A 40 -22.96 -5.85 -10.90
CA MET A 40 -22.14 -6.10 -9.72
C MET A 40 -22.83 -5.66 -8.42
N GLU A 41 -23.40 -4.45 -8.36
CA GLU A 41 -24.16 -3.97 -7.20
C GLU A 41 -25.36 -4.89 -6.90
N LYS A 42 -26.06 -5.37 -7.94
CA LYS A 42 -27.18 -6.30 -7.81
C LYS A 42 -26.74 -7.66 -7.26
N GLU A 43 -25.62 -8.21 -7.74
CA GLU A 43 -25.09 -9.49 -7.25
C GLU A 43 -24.62 -9.40 -5.80
N LEU A 44 -24.07 -8.27 -5.39
CA LEU A 44 -23.63 -8.02 -4.02
C LEU A 44 -24.79 -7.61 -3.08
N GLY A 45 -25.94 -7.23 -3.63
CA GLY A 45 -27.07 -6.71 -2.87
C GLY A 45 -26.77 -5.38 -2.16
N LYS A 46 -25.77 -4.64 -2.65
CA LYS A 46 -25.23 -3.42 -2.03
C LYS A 46 -24.98 -2.36 -3.07
N GLN A 47 -25.35 -1.12 -2.75
CA GLN A 47 -24.96 0.04 -3.53
C GLN A 47 -23.50 0.39 -3.20
N LEU A 48 -22.67 0.53 -4.23
CA LEU A 48 -21.25 0.81 -4.14
C LEU A 48 -20.94 2.25 -4.54
N LEU A 49 -21.76 2.83 -5.42
CA LEU A 49 -21.57 4.15 -6.00
C LEU A 49 -22.81 5.04 -5.79
N VAL A 50 -22.59 6.29 -5.36
CA VAL A 50 -23.61 7.34 -5.28
C VAL A 50 -23.38 8.32 -6.41
N ARG A 51 -24.39 8.52 -7.27
CA ARG A 51 -24.33 9.49 -8.36
C ARG A 51 -24.75 10.85 -7.82
N GLY A 52 -23.79 11.74 -7.60
CA GLY A 52 -24.03 13.15 -7.33
C GLY A 52 -24.26 13.93 -8.62
N THR A 53 -24.64 15.21 -8.49
CA THR A 53 -24.95 16.11 -9.63
C THR A 53 -23.73 16.38 -10.52
N HIS A 54 -22.51 16.28 -9.99
CA HIS A 54 -21.27 16.57 -10.71
C HIS A 54 -20.19 15.47 -10.61
N ARG A 55 -20.27 14.59 -9.60
CA ARG A 55 -19.27 13.56 -9.33
C ARG A 55 -19.90 12.31 -8.76
N ILE A 56 -19.20 11.20 -8.96
CA ILE A 56 -19.52 9.91 -8.34
C ILE A 56 -18.74 9.78 -7.04
N GLU A 57 -19.43 9.34 -6.00
CA GLU A 57 -18.84 9.07 -4.68
C GLU A 57 -19.01 7.59 -4.33
N LEU A 58 -18.10 7.06 -3.52
CA LEU A 58 -18.18 5.69 -3.02
C LEU A 58 -19.03 5.65 -1.75
N THR A 59 -19.82 4.58 -1.60
CA THR A 59 -20.45 4.25 -0.31
C THR A 59 -19.41 3.65 0.65
N SER A 60 -19.80 3.39 1.90
CA SER A 60 -18.99 2.59 2.84
C SER A 60 -18.59 1.24 2.25
N GLU A 61 -19.54 0.54 1.64
CA GLU A 61 -19.33 -0.72 0.95
C GLU A 61 -18.45 -0.55 -0.30
N GLY A 62 -18.61 0.56 -1.05
CA GLY A 62 -17.75 0.92 -2.17
C GLY A 62 -16.30 1.16 -1.75
N MET A 63 -16.07 1.82 -0.61
CA MET A 63 -14.73 2.03 -0.06
C MET A 63 -14.07 0.73 0.38
N LEU A 64 -14.84 -0.18 1.00
CA LEU A 64 -14.36 -1.53 1.32
C LEU A 64 -14.01 -2.30 0.05
N LEU A 65 -14.91 -2.31 -0.94
CA LEU A 65 -14.68 -2.99 -2.21
C LEU A 65 -13.46 -2.43 -2.93
N ARG A 66 -13.24 -1.11 -2.92
CA ARG A 66 -12.08 -0.48 -3.56
C ARG A 66 -10.78 -1.09 -3.05
N ARG A 67 -10.61 -1.14 -1.72
CA ARG A 67 -9.42 -1.71 -1.08
C ARG A 67 -9.21 -3.18 -1.48
N ARG A 68 -10.27 -3.99 -1.38
CA ARG A 68 -10.21 -5.42 -1.72
C ARG A 68 -10.01 -5.68 -3.21
N ALA A 69 -10.58 -4.83 -4.07
CA ALA A 69 -10.45 -4.93 -5.52
C ALA A 69 -9.02 -4.61 -5.97
N GLU A 70 -8.38 -3.61 -5.35
CA GLU A 70 -6.97 -3.28 -5.59
C GLU A 70 -6.09 -4.50 -5.23
N GLU A 71 -6.27 -5.08 -4.04
CA GLU A 71 -5.55 -6.28 -3.60
C GLU A 71 -5.74 -7.47 -4.56
N LEU A 72 -6.98 -7.76 -4.97
CA LEU A 72 -7.27 -8.89 -5.87
C LEU A 72 -6.64 -8.72 -7.25
N LEU A 73 -6.66 -7.50 -7.80
CA LEU A 73 -6.07 -7.22 -9.11
C LEU A 73 -4.55 -7.25 -9.05
N ASP A 74 -3.95 -6.73 -7.98
CA ASP A 74 -2.49 -6.82 -7.77
C ASP A 74 -2.04 -8.28 -7.71
N LEU A 75 -2.74 -9.13 -6.95
CA LEU A 75 -2.42 -10.55 -6.85
C LEU A 75 -2.56 -11.25 -8.21
N ALA A 76 -3.67 -11.00 -8.93
CA ALA A 76 -3.90 -11.59 -10.24
C ALA A 76 -2.81 -11.20 -11.26
N ASN A 77 -2.43 -9.92 -11.30
CA ASN A 77 -1.36 -9.42 -12.17
C ASN A 77 -0.02 -10.04 -11.82
N LYS A 78 0.31 -10.16 -10.52
CA LYS A 78 1.53 -10.81 -10.04
C LYS A 78 1.59 -12.27 -10.49
N THR A 79 0.52 -13.03 -10.30
CA THR A 79 0.43 -14.43 -10.74
C THR A 79 0.59 -14.57 -12.26
N GLU A 80 -0.07 -13.72 -13.05
CA GLU A 80 0.05 -13.75 -14.52
C GLU A 80 1.48 -13.47 -14.98
N LYS A 81 2.18 -12.58 -14.28
CA LYS A 81 3.58 -12.25 -14.55
C LYS A 81 4.52 -13.40 -14.20
N GLU A 82 4.41 -13.96 -12.99
CA GLU A 82 5.23 -15.09 -12.54
C GLU A 82 5.14 -16.29 -13.49
N ILE A 83 3.96 -16.57 -14.05
CA ILE A 83 3.75 -17.67 -15.01
C ILE A 83 4.41 -17.40 -16.37
N ARG A 84 4.54 -16.13 -16.77
CA ARG A 84 5.08 -15.73 -18.07
C ARG A 84 6.60 -15.58 -18.10
N GLU A 85 7.25 -15.56 -16.95
CA GLU A 85 8.70 -15.34 -16.85
C GLU A 85 9.49 -16.62 -17.20
N ASP A 86 10.38 -16.52 -18.20
CA ASP A 86 11.24 -17.61 -18.67
C ASP A 86 12.39 -17.89 -17.68
N THR A 87 12.64 -19.17 -17.39
CA THR A 87 13.50 -19.65 -16.30
C THR A 87 15.01 -19.57 -16.56
N GLU A 88 15.47 -19.10 -17.72
CA GLU A 88 16.91 -19.16 -18.07
C GLU A 88 17.76 -18.08 -17.37
N ASN A 89 17.16 -16.98 -16.91
CA ASN A 89 17.86 -15.91 -16.19
C ASN A 89 17.08 -15.46 -14.95
N ILE A 90 17.79 -15.16 -13.85
CA ILE A 90 17.17 -14.56 -12.66
C ILE A 90 16.59 -13.19 -13.07
N SER A 91 15.27 -13.14 -13.10
CA SER A 91 14.48 -11.98 -13.50
C SER A 91 13.14 -12.01 -12.77
N GLY A 92 12.43 -10.88 -12.79
CA GLY A 92 11.10 -10.78 -12.21
C GLY A 92 10.93 -9.61 -11.25
N GLU A 93 9.86 -9.63 -10.46
CA GLU A 93 9.54 -8.59 -9.50
C GLU A 93 9.63 -9.09 -8.06
N ILE A 94 10.25 -8.28 -7.20
CA ILE A 94 10.28 -8.49 -5.75
C ILE A 94 9.51 -7.35 -5.09
N PHE A 95 8.44 -7.70 -4.38
CA PHE A 95 7.57 -6.76 -3.68
C PHE A 95 8.00 -6.64 -2.22
N ILE A 96 8.25 -5.40 -1.78
CA ILE A 96 8.77 -5.09 -0.45
C ILE A 96 7.81 -4.15 0.26
N GLY A 97 7.38 -4.51 1.47
CA GLY A 97 6.64 -3.64 2.38
C GLY A 97 7.56 -3.05 3.44
N SER A 98 7.53 -1.73 3.65
CA SER A 98 8.33 -1.09 4.70
C SER A 98 7.62 0.11 5.31
N GLY A 99 7.71 0.26 6.63
CA GLY A 99 7.45 1.55 7.27
C GLY A 99 8.59 2.55 7.00
N GLU A 100 8.43 3.77 7.52
CA GLU A 100 9.49 4.79 7.51
C GLU A 100 10.57 4.44 8.53
N MET A 101 11.60 3.72 8.11
CA MET A 101 12.65 3.19 8.99
C MET A 101 14.04 3.46 8.43
N GLU A 102 15.01 3.75 9.31
CA GLU A 102 16.41 3.92 8.93
C GLU A 102 16.99 2.61 8.36
N ALA A 103 16.51 1.48 8.86
CA ALA A 103 16.85 0.14 8.36
C ALA A 103 16.56 -0.02 6.86
N PHE A 104 15.61 0.75 6.29
CA PHE A 104 15.33 0.71 4.87
C PHE A 104 16.52 1.16 4.01
N ARG A 105 17.42 2.01 4.53
CA ARG A 105 18.63 2.41 3.79
C ARG A 105 19.55 1.22 3.49
N LEU A 106 19.69 0.31 4.46
CA LEU A 106 20.46 -0.91 4.26
C LEU A 106 19.79 -1.76 3.18
N LEU A 107 18.48 -1.98 3.27
CA LEU A 107 17.73 -2.75 2.27
C LEU A 107 17.87 -2.14 0.86
N ALA A 108 17.74 -0.82 0.74
CA ALA A 108 17.93 -0.11 -0.53
C ALA A 108 19.33 -0.29 -1.12
N SER A 109 20.38 -0.34 -0.29
CA SER A 109 21.75 -0.62 -0.75
C SER A 109 21.88 -2.04 -1.31
N VAL A 110 21.28 -3.02 -0.64
CA VAL A 110 21.25 -4.42 -1.09
C VAL A 110 20.47 -4.55 -2.40
N MET A 111 19.31 -3.90 -2.50
CA MET A 111 18.50 -3.87 -3.72
C MET A 111 19.29 -3.31 -4.91
N LYS A 112 20.05 -2.23 -4.70
CA LYS A 112 20.92 -1.65 -5.73
C LYS A 112 21.94 -2.67 -6.22
N ASP A 113 22.73 -3.26 -5.32
CA ASP A 113 23.77 -4.22 -5.69
C ASP A 113 23.17 -5.47 -6.36
N PHE A 114 22.00 -5.91 -5.90
CA PHE A 114 21.26 -7.03 -6.50
C PHE A 114 20.79 -6.72 -7.92
N SER A 115 20.21 -5.53 -8.15
CA SER A 115 19.75 -5.09 -9.47
C SER A 115 20.90 -4.92 -10.48
N GLN A 116 22.09 -4.55 -10.01
CA GLN A 116 23.29 -4.48 -10.85
C GLN A 116 23.77 -5.87 -11.28
N LYS A 117 23.68 -6.86 -10.38
CA LYS A 117 24.03 -8.24 -10.65
C LYS A 117 22.99 -8.97 -11.51
N TYR A 118 21.70 -8.63 -11.34
CA TYR A 118 20.56 -9.22 -12.03
C TYR A 118 19.68 -8.13 -12.65
N PRO A 119 20.02 -7.63 -13.86
CA PRO A 119 19.31 -6.52 -14.49
C PRO A 119 17.84 -6.80 -14.85
N GLY A 120 17.45 -8.08 -14.91
CA GLY A 120 16.07 -8.50 -15.12
C GLY A 120 15.18 -8.40 -13.88
N VAL A 121 15.76 -8.12 -12.70
CA VAL A 121 15.02 -8.01 -11.45
C VAL A 121 14.62 -6.56 -11.21
N LYS A 122 13.33 -6.36 -10.88
CA LYS A 122 12.76 -5.09 -10.47
C LYS A 122 12.23 -5.18 -9.06
N PHE A 123 12.28 -4.07 -8.33
CA PHE A 123 11.75 -3.98 -6.99
C PHE A 123 10.55 -3.04 -6.95
N ASN A 124 9.48 -3.47 -6.28
CA ASN A 124 8.31 -2.66 -6.00
C ASN A 124 8.24 -2.42 -4.49
N VAL A 125 8.24 -1.17 -4.07
CA VAL A 125 8.25 -0.80 -2.66
C VAL A 125 6.91 -0.17 -2.28
N PHE A 126 6.23 -0.80 -1.32
CA PHE A 126 5.04 -0.28 -0.67
C PHE A 126 5.40 0.30 0.70
N SER A 127 4.99 1.54 0.95
CA SER A 127 5.11 2.17 2.26
C SER A 127 3.75 2.30 2.92
N GLY A 128 3.64 1.83 4.16
CA GLY A 128 2.39 1.80 4.91
C GLY A 128 2.61 1.46 6.38
N THR A 129 1.51 1.32 7.12
CA THR A 129 1.57 0.95 8.54
C THR A 129 2.00 -0.51 8.71
N ALA A 130 2.40 -0.87 9.93
CA ALA A 130 2.75 -2.26 10.23
C ALA A 130 1.59 -3.23 9.94
N ASP A 131 0.34 -2.81 10.18
CA ASP A 131 -0.83 -3.64 9.94
C ASP A 131 -1.17 -3.76 8.45
N ASP A 132 -1.04 -2.68 7.67
CA ASP A 132 -1.19 -2.76 6.20
C ASP A 132 -0.16 -3.72 5.58
N ILE A 133 1.09 -3.66 6.04
CA ILE A 133 2.17 -4.52 5.55
C ILE A 133 1.91 -5.98 5.94
N LYS A 134 1.49 -6.24 7.19
CA LYS A 134 1.13 -7.59 7.65
C LYS A 134 -0.03 -8.17 6.85
N GLU A 135 -1.08 -7.39 6.59
CA GLU A 135 -2.21 -7.84 5.79
C GLU A 135 -1.75 -8.21 4.38
N ARG A 136 -0.96 -7.35 3.74
CA ARG A 136 -0.45 -7.57 2.38
C ARG A 136 0.49 -8.78 2.26
N ILE A 137 1.41 -9.00 3.21
CA ILE A 137 2.30 -10.17 3.18
C ILE A 137 1.53 -11.47 3.42
N ASN A 138 0.54 -11.48 4.32
CA ASN A 138 -0.34 -12.64 4.52
C ASN A 138 -1.17 -12.98 3.27
N ASN A 139 -1.52 -11.96 2.48
CA ASN A 139 -2.27 -12.13 1.23
C ASN A 139 -1.39 -12.40 -0.01
N GLY A 140 -0.06 -12.52 0.15
CA GLY A 140 0.87 -12.80 -0.96
C GLY A 140 1.17 -11.59 -1.88
N LEU A 141 0.75 -10.39 -1.49
CA LEU A 141 0.97 -9.14 -2.25
C LEU A 141 2.36 -8.57 -2.04
N ILE A 142 3.05 -9.00 -0.97
CA ILE A 142 4.40 -8.60 -0.60
C ILE A 142 5.22 -9.86 -0.36
N ASP A 143 6.47 -9.86 -0.81
CA ASP A 143 7.41 -10.97 -0.63
C ASP A 143 8.29 -10.78 0.62
N ILE A 144 8.66 -9.52 0.91
CA ILE A 144 9.54 -9.15 2.02
C ILE A 144 8.91 -8.01 2.81
N ALA A 145 8.74 -8.18 4.12
CA ALA A 145 8.28 -7.13 5.02
C ALA A 145 9.41 -6.65 5.95
N LEU A 146 9.63 -5.34 5.97
CA LEU A 146 10.48 -4.64 6.93
C LEU A 146 9.59 -4.00 8.01
N LEU A 147 9.66 -4.55 9.22
CA LEU A 147 8.80 -4.18 10.35
C LEU A 147 9.60 -3.97 11.63
N SER A 148 9.16 -3.02 12.48
CA SER A 148 9.72 -2.81 13.82
C SER A 148 9.08 -3.79 14.81
N VAL A 149 9.91 -4.38 15.67
CA VAL A 149 9.44 -5.24 16.77
C VAL A 149 8.71 -4.44 17.86
N PRO A 150 7.72 -5.03 18.56
CA PRO A 150 7.27 -6.41 18.47
C PRO A 150 6.30 -6.67 17.30
N VAL A 151 6.50 -7.79 16.59
CA VAL A 151 5.62 -8.28 15.53
C VAL A 151 5.32 -9.74 15.82
N GLU A 152 4.07 -10.16 15.63
CA GLU A 152 3.71 -11.58 15.62
C GLU A 152 4.05 -12.15 14.23
N ILE A 153 5.04 -13.05 14.16
CA ILE A 153 5.67 -13.53 12.92
C ILE A 153 5.65 -15.06 12.79
N SER A 154 4.73 -15.75 13.47
CA SER A 154 4.70 -17.22 13.54
C SER A 154 4.69 -17.94 12.19
N ASN A 155 4.23 -17.27 11.14
CA ASN A 155 4.06 -17.85 9.80
C ASN A 155 5.19 -17.47 8.83
N PHE A 156 6.22 -16.73 9.27
CA PHE A 156 7.25 -16.18 8.40
C PHE A 156 8.66 -16.42 8.93
N GLU A 157 9.56 -16.73 8.01
CA GLU A 157 11.00 -16.63 8.25
C GLU A 157 11.37 -15.16 8.43
N PHE A 158 12.26 -14.86 9.37
CA PHE A 158 12.69 -13.48 9.62
C PHE A 158 14.18 -13.36 9.89
N ILE A 159 14.74 -12.23 9.46
CA ILE A 159 16.12 -11.84 9.73
C ILE A 159 16.08 -10.60 10.63
N ARG A 160 16.68 -10.70 11.81
CA ARG A 160 16.79 -9.55 12.71
C ARG A 160 17.90 -8.61 12.22
N MET A 161 17.50 -7.41 11.81
CA MET A 161 18.42 -6.35 11.42
C MET A 161 19.21 -5.82 12.63
N LYS A 162 20.43 -5.34 12.38
CA LYS A 162 21.31 -4.80 13.44
C LYS A 162 21.03 -3.32 13.70
N GLU A 163 20.52 -2.66 12.67
CA GLU A 163 20.10 -1.27 12.63
C GLU A 163 18.98 -1.06 13.66
N LYS A 164 19.03 0.07 14.35
CA LYS A 164 18.02 0.46 15.33
C LYS A 164 17.55 1.85 14.98
N ASP A 165 16.25 2.00 14.82
CA ASP A 165 15.65 3.33 14.70
C ASP A 165 15.84 4.10 16.00
N ARG A 166 16.18 5.38 15.87
CA ARG A 166 16.32 6.30 17.00
C ARG A 166 15.26 7.37 16.87
N TRP A 167 14.30 7.30 17.79
CA TRP A 167 13.32 8.36 17.95
C TRP A 167 13.92 9.52 18.72
N GLY A 168 13.54 10.72 18.33
CA GLY A 168 14.05 11.96 18.91
C GLY A 168 13.04 13.08 18.81
N ILE A 169 13.44 14.25 19.28
CA ILE A 169 12.59 15.44 19.31
C ILE A 169 13.20 16.46 18.37
N VAL A 170 12.36 17.01 17.50
CA VAL A 170 12.73 18.14 16.65
C VAL A 170 12.08 19.39 17.23
N MET A 171 12.87 20.46 17.39
CA MET A 171 12.41 21.72 17.95
C MET A 171 13.12 22.90 17.28
N PRO A 172 12.58 24.13 17.37
CA PRO A 172 13.29 25.33 16.94
C PRO A 172 14.61 25.48 17.69
N ILE A 173 15.65 25.94 16.99
CA ILE A 173 17.00 26.14 17.56
C ILE A 173 17.04 27.10 18.76
N HIS A 174 16.01 27.93 18.92
CA HIS A 174 15.87 28.89 20.03
C HIS A 174 15.01 28.38 21.19
N ASP A 175 14.47 27.15 21.15
CA ASP A 175 13.77 26.60 22.32
C ASP A 175 14.78 26.43 23.48
N PRO A 176 14.43 26.79 24.73
CA PRO A 176 15.32 26.58 25.87
C PRO A 176 15.86 25.15 25.99
N LEU A 177 15.08 24.14 25.58
CA LEU A 177 15.50 22.74 25.57
C LEU A 177 16.61 22.47 24.55
N ALA A 178 16.74 23.26 23.47
CA ALA A 178 17.78 23.06 22.46
C ALA A 178 19.21 23.26 23.01
N SER A 179 19.37 23.93 24.16
CA SER A 179 20.65 24.10 24.84
C SER A 179 21.06 22.91 25.73
N LYS A 180 20.18 21.93 25.94
CA LYS A 180 20.47 20.75 26.74
C LYS A 180 21.13 19.67 25.90
N GLU A 181 22.15 19.02 26.46
CA GLU A 181 22.79 17.86 25.82
C GLU A 181 21.87 16.61 25.79
N VAL A 182 21.01 16.47 26.80
CA VAL A 182 20.07 15.35 26.92
C VAL A 182 18.69 15.90 27.31
N ILE A 183 17.66 15.44 26.61
CA ILE A 183 16.25 15.72 26.93
C ILE A 183 15.64 14.52 27.61
N THR A 184 14.98 14.77 28.73
CA THR A 184 14.28 13.76 29.53
C THR A 184 12.76 13.89 29.32
N GLN A 185 12.00 12.90 29.79
CA GLN A 185 10.54 12.96 29.69
C GLN A 185 9.96 14.12 30.52
N GLU A 186 10.58 14.41 31.66
CA GLU A 186 10.23 15.50 32.58
C GLU A 186 10.34 16.88 31.91
N ASP A 187 11.32 17.06 31.02
CA ASP A 187 11.52 18.31 30.28
C ASP A 187 10.37 18.67 29.34
N LEU A 188 9.58 17.67 28.96
CA LEU A 188 8.47 17.79 28.01
C LEU A 188 7.12 18.01 28.71
N ILE A 189 7.06 17.86 30.05
CA ILE A 189 5.84 18.06 30.80
C ILE A 189 5.38 19.52 30.63
N GLY A 190 4.14 19.71 30.18
CA GLY A 190 3.56 21.04 29.94
C GLY A 190 3.96 21.71 28.63
N LYS A 191 4.81 21.07 27.80
CA LYS A 191 5.10 21.54 26.44
C LYS A 191 3.98 21.11 25.48
N LYS A 192 3.69 21.95 24.47
CA LYS A 192 2.81 21.57 23.36
C LYS A 192 3.61 20.71 22.39
N LEU A 193 3.27 19.42 22.31
CA LEU A 193 3.92 18.47 21.41
C LEU A 193 3.08 18.29 20.15
N LEU A 194 3.74 18.34 19.00
CA LEU A 194 3.19 17.82 17.75
C LEU A 194 3.67 16.38 17.62
N VAL A 195 2.75 15.43 17.73
CA VAL A 195 3.02 14.01 17.59
C VAL A 195 2.28 13.48 16.38
N LEU A 196 2.90 12.53 15.67
CA LEU A 196 2.18 11.72 14.70
C LEU A 196 1.23 10.83 15.50
N VAL A 197 -0.07 11.05 15.34
CA VAL A 197 -1.09 10.15 15.88
C VAL A 197 -1.19 9.00 14.88
N GLU A 198 -0.53 7.89 15.15
CA GLU A 198 -0.90 6.63 14.52
C GLU A 198 -2.27 6.25 15.09
N ASN A 199 -3.28 6.13 14.23
CA ASN A 199 -4.57 5.58 14.63
C ASN A 199 -4.33 4.12 15.05
N LEU A 200 -4.24 3.89 16.37
CA LEU A 200 -4.24 2.58 17.00
C LEU A 200 -5.56 1.83 16.74
#